data_AF-A0A929W3E6-F1
#
_entry.id   AF-A0A929W3E6-F1
#
_cell.length_a   1.000
_cell.length_b   1.000
_cell.length_c   1.000
_cell.angle_alpha   90.00
_cell.angle_beta   90.00
_cell.angle_gamma   90.00
#
_symmetry.space_group_name_H-M   'P 1'
#
loop_
_entity.id
_entity.type
_entity.pdbx_description
1 polymer ?
#
loop_
_entity_poly.entity_id
_entity_poly.type
_entity_poly.pdbx_seq_one_letter_code
_entity_poly.pdbx_strand_id
1 'polypeptide(L)'
;NGDPKKEEIAFAQGYFALQTRKAELIAEHLEELTRLETRDRLRSAEKQLSRNISQRGIDSQSFARIRSQGDTALFGGHTTEEMKERLGVKPARPLADFLPTITIAAKNLATEMTNYHVAEENLYGETTITDEHVQNNLSVRQMLGERGIRPEELPPAEDIKKTERRISSQGKELEKTTGHLPPEKKS
;
A
#
# COMPACT_ATOMS: atom_id res chain seq x y z
N ASN A 1 36.24 15.48 -12.38
CA ASN A 1 35.76 15.66 -13.76
C ASN A 1 36.91 15.49 -14.73
N GLY A 2 37.01 14.33 -15.37
CA GLY A 2 38.01 14.03 -16.40
C GLY A 2 37.50 14.39 -17.79
N ASP A 3 38.41 14.62 -18.73
CA ASP A 3 38.09 15.03 -20.11
C ASP A 3 37.27 13.94 -20.84
N PRO A 4 35.99 14.19 -21.18
CA PRO A 4 35.14 13.23 -21.88
C PRO A 4 35.64 12.86 -23.28
N LYS A 5 36.64 13.58 -23.83
CA LYS A 5 37.25 13.26 -25.13
C LYS A 5 38.23 12.10 -25.06
N LYS A 6 38.63 11.66 -23.86
CA LYS A 6 39.44 10.45 -23.67
C LYS A 6 38.52 9.24 -23.70
N GLU A 7 38.79 8.29 -24.59
CA GLU A 7 37.95 7.12 -24.86
C GLU A 7 37.65 6.30 -23.59
N GLU A 8 38.64 6.12 -22.71
CA GLU A 8 38.49 5.44 -21.42
C GLU A 8 37.56 6.19 -20.45
N ILE A 9 37.60 7.53 -20.47
CA ILE A 9 36.75 8.39 -19.63
C ILE A 9 35.33 8.41 -20.18
N ALA A 10 35.17 8.49 -21.51
CA ALA A 10 33.88 8.37 -22.19
C ALA A 10 33.23 7.01 -21.90
N PHE A 11 34.01 5.93 -21.97
CA PHE A 11 33.56 4.58 -21.66
C PHE A 11 33.13 4.46 -20.19
N ALA A 12 33.94 4.93 -19.25
CA ALA A 12 33.60 4.90 -17.82
C ALA A 12 32.33 5.72 -17.50
N GLN A 13 32.18 6.90 -18.11
CA GLN A 13 30.97 7.73 -17.98
C GLN A 13 29.73 7.04 -18.56
N GLY A 14 29.84 6.43 -19.74
CA GLY A 14 28.75 5.68 -20.37
C GLY A 14 28.36 4.45 -19.55
N TYR A 15 29.33 3.69 -19.04
CA TYR A 15 29.08 2.56 -18.17
C TYR A 15 28.38 2.99 -16.88
N PHE A 16 28.88 4.04 -16.21
CA PHE A 16 28.26 4.56 -14.99
C PHE A 16 26.82 5.00 -15.24
N ALA A 17 26.56 5.78 -16.30
CA ALA A 17 25.21 6.21 -16.66
C ALA A 17 24.25 5.02 -16.88
N LEU A 18 24.71 3.96 -17.56
CA LEU A 18 23.92 2.74 -17.76
C LEU A 18 23.65 1.99 -16.44
N GLN A 19 24.65 1.87 -15.56
CA GLN A 19 24.48 1.21 -14.28
C GLN A 19 23.55 2.00 -13.35
N THR A 20 23.71 3.32 -13.28
CA THR A 20 22.80 4.20 -12.52
C THR A 20 21.38 4.05 -13.03
N ARG A 21 21.17 4.06 -14.35
CA ARG A 21 19.83 3.89 -14.92
C ARG A 21 19.21 2.53 -14.59
N LYS A 22 20.01 1.45 -14.59
CA LYS A 22 19.55 0.13 -14.17
C LYS A 22 19.18 0.11 -12.68
N ALA A 23 19.98 0.72 -11.82
CA ALA A 23 19.72 0.80 -10.39
C ALA A 23 18.43 1.58 -10.08
N GLU A 24 18.19 2.70 -10.76
CA GLU A 24 16.94 3.48 -10.66
C GLU A 24 15.72 2.62 -11.02
N LEU A 25 15.76 1.92 -12.15
CA LEU A 25 14.65 1.06 -12.59
C LEU A 25 14.37 -0.08 -11.62
N ILE A 26 15.41 -0.67 -11.02
CA ILE A 26 15.25 -1.72 -10.00
C ILE A 26 14.62 -1.12 -8.74
N ALA A 27 15.04 0.06 -8.31
CA ALA A 27 14.49 0.74 -7.14
C ALA A 27 13.00 1.08 -7.35
N GLU A 28 12.64 1.65 -8.51
CA GLU A 28 11.24 1.91 -8.89
C GLU A 28 10.40 0.63 -8.83
N HIS A 29 10.91 -0.48 -9.39
CA HIS A 29 10.20 -1.76 -9.38
C HIS A 29 10.00 -2.34 -7.96
N LEU A 30 11.01 -2.23 -7.09
CA LEU A 30 10.91 -2.66 -5.70
C LEU A 30 9.89 -1.84 -4.92
N GLU A 31 9.80 -0.53 -5.17
CA GLU A 31 8.79 0.33 -4.55
C GLU A 31 7.37 -0.06 -4.96
N GLU A 32 7.16 -0.33 -6.25
CA GLU A 32 5.88 -0.81 -6.78
C GLU A 32 5.47 -2.15 -6.15
N LEU A 33 6.39 -3.12 -6.06
CA LEU A 33 6.15 -4.42 -5.41
C LEU A 33 5.81 -4.26 -3.92
N THR A 34 6.55 -3.41 -3.21
CA THR A 34 6.29 -3.14 -1.78
C THR A 34 4.88 -2.58 -1.59
N ARG A 35 4.43 -1.70 -2.50
CA ARG A 35 3.08 -1.15 -2.45
C ARG A 35 2.02 -2.23 -2.70
N LEU A 36 2.23 -3.13 -3.66
CA LEU A 36 1.33 -4.27 -3.91
C LEU A 36 1.19 -5.15 -2.67
N GLU A 37 2.31 -5.57 -2.10
CA GLU A 37 2.34 -6.41 -0.90
C GLU A 37 1.63 -5.74 0.28
N THR A 38 1.89 -4.44 0.49
CA THR A 38 1.25 -3.67 1.56
C THR A 38 -0.26 -3.56 1.36
N ARG A 39 -0.74 -3.42 0.11
CA ARG A 39 -2.17 -3.40 -0.21
C ARG A 39 -2.83 -4.75 0.05
N ASP A 40 -2.15 -5.85 -0.26
CA ASP A 40 -2.63 -7.20 -0.02
C ASP A 40 -2.68 -7.55 1.48
N ARG A 41 -1.71 -7.07 2.26
CA ARG A 41 -1.77 -7.12 3.74
C ARG A 41 -3.01 -6.40 4.25
N LEU A 42 -3.23 -5.15 3.83
CA LEU A 42 -4.42 -4.39 4.22
C LEU A 42 -5.71 -5.11 3.84
N ARG A 43 -5.79 -5.65 2.62
CA ARG A 43 -6.96 -6.40 2.14
C ARG A 43 -7.22 -7.64 3.01
N SER A 44 -6.17 -8.31 3.45
CA SER A 44 -6.25 -9.49 4.32
C SER A 44 -6.71 -9.12 5.73
N ALA A 45 -6.14 -8.05 6.30
CA ALA A 45 -6.52 -7.49 7.60
C ALA A 45 -7.98 -7.06 7.63
N GLU A 46 -8.44 -6.31 6.61
CA GLU A 46 -9.83 -5.86 6.46
C GLU A 46 -10.79 -7.06 6.34
N LYS A 47 -10.40 -8.10 5.59
CA LYS A 47 -11.20 -9.33 5.45
C LYS A 47 -11.27 -10.12 6.76
N GLN A 48 -10.19 -10.17 7.53
CA GLN A 48 -10.19 -10.76 8.85
C GLN A 48 -11.10 -10.00 9.80
N LEU A 49 -11.00 -8.67 9.82
CA LEU A 49 -11.82 -7.81 10.67
C LEU A 49 -13.30 -7.97 10.34
N SER A 50 -13.64 -7.93 9.05
CA SER A 50 -15.00 -8.18 8.58
C SER A 50 -15.53 -9.53 9.06
N ARG A 51 -14.74 -10.61 8.96
CA ARG A 51 -15.15 -11.94 9.45
C ARG A 51 -15.36 -11.95 10.98
N ASN A 52 -14.43 -11.38 11.73
CA ASN A 52 -14.51 -11.31 13.19
C ASN A 52 -15.76 -10.55 13.66
N ILE A 53 -16.06 -9.44 13.00
CA ILE A 53 -17.21 -8.57 13.28
C ILE A 53 -18.52 -9.27 12.88
N SER A 54 -18.57 -9.94 11.72
CA SER A 54 -19.77 -10.67 11.29
C SER A 54 -20.11 -11.87 12.18
N GLN A 55 -19.10 -12.59 12.69
CA GLN A 55 -19.32 -13.65 13.69
C GLN A 55 -19.96 -13.14 15.00
N ARG A 56 -19.87 -11.82 15.24
CA ARG A 56 -20.42 -11.12 16.40
C ARG A 56 -21.77 -10.45 16.09
N GLY A 57 -22.39 -10.77 14.96
CA GLY A 57 -23.73 -10.33 14.58
C GLY A 57 -23.81 -8.95 13.92
N ILE A 58 -22.68 -8.36 13.52
CA ILE A 58 -22.63 -7.06 12.85
C ILE A 58 -22.65 -7.26 11.33
N ASP A 59 -23.51 -6.53 10.64
CA ASP A 59 -23.69 -6.65 9.19
C ASP A 59 -22.62 -5.91 8.37
N SER A 60 -22.68 -6.08 7.04
CA SER A 60 -21.73 -5.45 6.12
C SER A 60 -21.89 -3.94 5.98
N GLN A 61 -23.09 -3.39 6.24
CA GLN A 61 -23.32 -1.95 6.19
C GLN A 61 -22.72 -1.27 7.41
N SER A 62 -22.91 -1.84 8.60
CA SER A 62 -22.22 -1.48 9.83
C SER A 62 -20.70 -1.54 9.68
N PHE A 63 -20.17 -2.61 9.06
CA PHE A 63 -18.74 -2.68 8.79
C PHE A 63 -18.24 -1.57 7.87
N ALA A 64 -19.01 -1.19 6.84
CA ALA A 64 -18.67 -0.05 5.99
C ALA A 64 -18.62 1.27 6.77
N ARG A 65 -19.54 1.49 7.73
CA ARG A 65 -19.53 2.65 8.63
C ARG A 65 -18.30 2.65 9.55
N ILE A 66 -18.01 1.52 10.20
CA ILE A 66 -16.82 1.34 11.06
C ILE A 66 -15.56 1.75 10.28
N ARG A 67 -15.38 1.21 9.08
CA ARG A 67 -14.22 1.52 8.24
C ARG A 67 -14.18 3.00 7.84
N SER A 68 -15.32 3.60 7.52
CA SER A 68 -15.38 5.04 7.20
C SER A 68 -15.02 5.91 8.40
N GLN A 69 -15.41 5.52 9.63
CA GLN A 69 -15.05 6.25 10.84
C GLN A 69 -13.55 6.09 11.17
N GLY A 70 -12.98 4.92 10.91
CA GLY A 70 -11.53 4.72 10.93
C GLY A 70 -10.80 5.64 9.95
N ASP A 71 -11.32 5.76 8.73
CA ASP A 71 -10.79 6.70 7.73
C ASP A 71 -10.90 8.15 8.21
N THR A 72 -12.04 8.57 8.75
CA THR A 72 -12.22 9.90 9.34
C THR A 72 -11.16 10.19 10.42
N ALA A 73 -10.88 9.23 11.30
CA ALA A 73 -9.84 9.37 12.32
C ALA A 73 -8.43 9.46 11.72
N LEU A 74 -8.11 8.62 10.74
CA LEU A 74 -6.79 8.60 10.12
C LEU A 74 -6.53 9.81 9.22
N PHE A 75 -7.55 10.35 8.56
CA PHE A 75 -7.42 11.43 7.58
C PHE A 75 -7.80 12.79 8.15
N GLY A 76 -7.63 13.00 9.46
CA GLY A 76 -7.79 14.32 10.07
C GLY A 76 -9.22 14.89 9.98
N GLY A 77 -10.24 14.03 9.99
CA GLY A 77 -11.64 14.40 9.89
C GLY A 77 -12.28 14.13 8.53
N HIS A 78 -11.52 13.69 7.52
CA HIS A 78 -12.07 13.37 6.20
C HIS A 78 -12.57 11.93 6.10
N THR A 79 -13.85 11.77 5.77
CA THR A 79 -14.48 10.48 5.45
C THR A 79 -13.84 9.80 4.24
N THR A 80 -14.13 8.50 4.07
CA THR A 80 -13.69 7.75 2.88
C THR A 80 -14.15 8.43 1.59
N GLU A 81 -15.37 8.93 1.54
CA GLU A 81 -15.97 9.61 0.39
C GLU A 81 -15.27 10.95 0.09
N GLU A 82 -15.05 11.79 1.10
CA GLU A 82 -14.32 13.06 0.93
C GLU A 82 -12.88 12.82 0.43
N MET A 83 -12.21 11.80 0.96
CA MET A 83 -10.88 11.41 0.48
C MET A 83 -10.91 10.90 -0.96
N LYS A 84 -11.95 10.16 -1.37
CA LYS A 84 -12.11 9.75 -2.77
C LYS A 84 -12.30 10.95 -3.68
N GLU A 85 -13.12 11.93 -3.29
CA GLU A 85 -13.32 13.16 -4.06
C GLU A 85 -12.02 13.95 -4.20
N ARG A 86 -11.30 14.15 -3.08
CA ARG A 86 -10.01 14.84 -3.04
C ARG A 86 -8.95 14.21 -3.93
N LEU A 87 -8.91 12.87 -3.99
CA LEU A 87 -7.94 12.12 -4.79
C LEU A 87 -8.43 11.76 -6.20
N GLY A 88 -9.63 12.22 -6.60
CA GLY A 88 -10.19 11.93 -7.93
C GLY A 88 -10.54 10.45 -8.16
N VAL A 89 -10.86 9.72 -7.09
CA VAL A 89 -11.17 8.29 -7.10
C VAL A 89 -12.66 8.09 -7.39
N LYS A 90 -12.98 7.27 -8.40
CA LYS A 90 -14.36 6.91 -8.73
C LYS A 90 -15.04 6.22 -7.53
N PRO A 91 -16.34 6.47 -7.26
CA PRO A 91 -17.03 5.90 -6.08
C PRO A 91 -16.93 4.38 -5.94
N ALA A 92 -17.03 3.66 -7.07
CA ALA A 92 -16.95 2.20 -7.13
C ALA A 92 -15.54 1.63 -6.89
N ARG A 93 -14.50 2.47 -6.87
CA ARG A 93 -13.13 2.04 -6.63
C ARG A 93 -12.77 2.14 -5.14
N PRO A 94 -11.98 1.20 -4.60
CA PRO A 94 -11.44 1.31 -3.26
C PRO A 94 -10.49 2.52 -3.15
N LEU A 95 -10.63 3.32 -2.09
CA LEU A 95 -9.73 4.43 -1.80
C LEU A 95 -8.27 3.97 -1.71
N ALA A 96 -8.03 2.84 -1.03
CA ALA A 96 -6.70 2.27 -0.81
C ALA A 96 -5.93 1.91 -2.09
N ASP A 97 -6.60 1.77 -3.24
CA ASP A 97 -5.94 1.52 -4.53
C ASP A 97 -5.16 2.76 -5.03
N PHE A 98 -5.39 3.93 -4.45
CA PHE A 98 -4.83 5.23 -4.86
C PHE A 98 -4.01 5.90 -3.74
N LEU A 99 -3.90 5.24 -2.57
CA LEU A 99 -3.11 5.75 -1.46
C LEU A 99 -1.63 5.42 -1.66
N PRO A 100 -0.71 6.27 -1.18
CA PRO A 100 0.72 5.96 -1.12
C PRO A 100 0.99 4.85 -0.10
N THR A 101 2.11 4.15 -0.26
CA THR A 101 2.47 2.95 0.53
C THR A 101 2.41 3.20 2.04
N ILE A 102 2.93 4.35 2.50
CA ILE A 102 2.92 4.71 3.93
C ILE A 102 1.51 4.83 4.50
N THR A 103 0.56 5.36 3.74
CA THR A 103 -0.84 5.48 4.17
C THR A 103 -1.53 4.13 4.18
N ILE A 104 -1.24 3.26 3.21
CA ILE A 104 -1.76 1.87 3.21
C ILE A 104 -1.23 1.12 4.44
N ALA A 105 0.06 1.27 4.76
CA ALA A 105 0.68 0.67 5.93
C ALA A 105 0.07 1.20 7.24
N ALA A 106 -0.22 2.50 7.33
CA ALA A 106 -0.90 3.10 8.46
C ALA A 106 -2.30 2.52 8.68
N LYS A 107 -3.11 2.43 7.61
CA LYS A 107 -4.42 1.76 7.65
C LYS A 107 -4.30 0.30 8.07
N ASN A 108 -3.30 -0.40 7.55
CA ASN A 108 -3.06 -1.80 7.89
C ASN A 108 -2.77 -1.96 9.37
N LEU A 109 -1.86 -1.15 9.92
CA LEU A 109 -1.50 -1.20 11.34
C LEU A 109 -2.73 -0.96 12.23
N ALA A 110 -3.52 0.08 11.97
CA ALA A 110 -4.74 0.35 12.74
C ALA A 110 -5.75 -0.79 12.66
N THR A 111 -5.90 -1.41 11.47
CA THR A 111 -6.79 -2.56 11.25
C THR A 111 -6.30 -3.81 12.00
N GLU A 112 -5.00 -4.07 12.01
CA GLU A 112 -4.40 -5.19 12.74
C GLU A 112 -4.51 -5.02 14.26
N MET A 113 -4.29 -3.81 14.78
CA MET A 113 -4.53 -3.50 16.19
C MET A 113 -6.00 -3.76 16.58
N THR A 114 -6.93 -3.32 15.73
CA THR A 114 -8.36 -3.57 15.94
C THR A 114 -8.68 -5.07 15.91
N ASN A 115 -8.11 -5.82 14.96
CA ASN A 115 -8.27 -7.28 14.89
C ASN A 115 -7.78 -7.96 16.17
N TYR A 116 -6.63 -7.53 16.68
CA TYR A 116 -6.02 -8.07 17.90
C TYR A 116 -6.92 -7.83 19.11
N HIS A 117 -7.33 -6.58 19.38
CA HIS A 117 -8.17 -6.28 20.55
C HIS A 117 -9.58 -6.88 20.44
N VAL A 118 -10.20 -6.88 19.26
CA VAL A 118 -11.52 -7.52 19.06
C VAL A 118 -11.46 -9.02 19.39
N ALA A 119 -10.35 -9.68 19.07
CA ALA A 119 -10.14 -11.10 19.37
C ALA A 119 -9.78 -11.34 20.85
N GLU A 120 -8.76 -10.66 21.37
CA GLU A 120 -8.22 -10.88 22.72
C GLU A 120 -9.16 -10.42 23.83
N GLU A 121 -9.77 -9.24 23.67
CA GLU A 121 -10.68 -8.67 24.67
C GLU A 121 -12.13 -9.09 24.43
N ASN A 122 -12.37 -9.92 23.42
CA ASN A 122 -13.69 -10.44 23.07
C ASN A 122 -14.73 -9.32 22.93
N LEU A 123 -14.39 -8.25 22.20
CA LEU A 123 -15.26 -7.08 22.03
C LEU A 123 -16.52 -7.43 21.22
N TYR A 124 -17.66 -6.86 21.60
CA TYR A 124 -18.95 -7.00 20.91
C TYR A 124 -19.68 -5.66 20.75
N GLY A 125 -20.57 -5.63 19.77
CA GLY A 125 -21.40 -4.47 19.47
C GLY A 125 -20.72 -3.50 18.50
N GLU A 126 -21.52 -2.90 17.61
CA GLU A 126 -21.02 -1.96 16.59
C GLU A 126 -20.28 -0.78 17.23
N THR A 127 -20.86 -0.19 18.28
CA THR A 127 -20.27 0.97 18.98
C THR A 127 -18.90 0.65 19.56
N THR A 128 -18.77 -0.41 20.36
CA THR A 128 -17.50 -0.79 21.01
C THR A 128 -16.39 -1.02 19.98
N ILE A 129 -16.70 -1.75 18.90
CA ILE A 129 -15.72 -2.05 17.85
C ILE A 129 -15.39 -0.80 17.02
N THR A 130 -16.38 0.09 16.82
CA THR A 130 -16.15 1.39 16.19
C THR A 130 -15.18 2.22 17.01
N ASP A 131 -15.43 2.35 18.30
CA ASP A 131 -14.61 3.16 19.20
C ASP A 131 -13.18 2.63 19.25
N GLU A 132 -13.00 1.32 19.34
CA GLU A 132 -11.71 0.66 19.25
C GLU A 132 -10.99 0.97 17.92
N HIS A 133 -11.70 0.83 16.80
CA HIS A 133 -11.14 1.11 15.49
C HIS A 133 -10.76 2.59 15.32
N VAL A 134 -11.59 3.50 15.81
CA VAL A 134 -11.35 4.95 15.78
C VAL A 134 -10.14 5.30 16.65
N GLN A 135 -10.03 4.78 17.87
CA GLN A 135 -8.90 5.02 18.76
C GLN A 135 -7.58 4.53 18.17
N ASN A 136 -7.57 3.36 17.55
CA ASN A 136 -6.40 2.82 16.86
C ASN A 136 -5.97 3.72 15.68
N ASN A 137 -6.92 4.19 14.87
CA ASN A 137 -6.62 5.10 13.76
C ASN A 137 -6.14 6.48 14.25
N LEU A 138 -6.70 7.02 15.33
CA LEU A 138 -6.23 8.26 15.95
C LEU A 138 -4.79 8.11 16.46
N SER A 139 -4.47 6.98 17.10
CA SER A 139 -3.12 6.70 17.60
C SER A 139 -2.09 6.65 16.48
N VAL A 140 -2.42 5.96 15.38
CA VAL A 140 -1.57 5.93 14.18
C VAL A 140 -1.46 7.33 13.55
N ARG A 141 -2.55 8.09 13.47
CA ARG A 141 -2.55 9.46 12.94
C ARG A 141 -1.70 10.41 13.76
N GLN A 142 -1.73 10.29 15.09
CA GLN A 142 -0.88 11.06 15.99
C GLN A 142 0.59 10.76 15.74
N MET A 143 0.96 9.48 15.70
CA MET A 143 2.35 9.04 15.43
C MET A 143 2.89 9.60 14.11
N LEU A 144 2.07 9.58 13.05
CA LEU A 144 2.43 10.18 11.76
C LEU A 144 2.57 11.71 11.88
N GLY A 145 1.64 12.36 12.58
CA GLY A 145 1.64 13.80 12.79
C GLY A 145 2.88 14.31 13.54
N GLU A 146 3.36 13.56 14.54
CA GLU A 146 4.60 13.87 15.28
C GLU A 146 5.84 13.89 14.38
N ARG A 147 5.78 13.20 13.23
CA ARG A 147 6.84 13.19 12.21
C ARG A 147 6.54 14.13 11.03
N GLY A 148 5.51 14.96 11.13
CA GLY A 148 5.11 15.89 10.07
C GLY A 148 4.38 15.22 8.90
N ILE A 149 3.91 13.99 9.06
CA ILE A 149 3.23 13.23 8.01
C ILE A 149 1.71 13.38 8.21
N ARG A 150 1.04 13.98 7.22
CA ARG A 150 -0.41 14.17 7.18
C ARG A 150 -0.99 13.33 6.05
N PRO A 151 -1.56 12.14 6.34
CA PRO A 151 -2.07 11.23 5.31
C PRO A 151 -3.00 11.87 4.28
N GLU A 152 -3.81 12.83 4.72
CA GLU A 152 -4.76 13.57 3.90
C GLU A 152 -4.14 14.61 2.95
N GLU A 153 -2.87 14.96 3.17
CA GLU A 153 -2.12 15.91 2.34
C GLU A 153 -1.14 15.23 1.37
N LEU A 154 -0.94 13.91 1.51
CA LEU A 154 -0.05 13.19 0.62
C LEU A 154 -0.64 13.07 -0.80
N PRO A 155 0.20 13.16 -1.85
CA PRO A 155 -0.28 13.04 -3.22
C PRO A 155 -0.84 11.63 -3.49
N PRO A 156 -1.85 11.50 -4.37
CA PRO A 156 -2.34 10.19 -4.76
C PRO A 156 -1.25 9.41 -5.49
N ALA A 157 -1.17 8.12 -5.19
CA ALA A 157 -0.38 7.19 -5.98
C ALA A 157 -1.17 6.73 -7.22
N GLU A 158 -0.46 6.21 -8.21
CA GLU A 158 -1.11 5.59 -9.36
C GLU A 158 -2.05 4.45 -8.92
N ASP A 159 -3.17 4.28 -9.64
CA ASP A 159 -4.05 3.14 -9.49
C ASP A 159 -3.26 1.83 -9.44
N ILE A 160 -3.35 1.14 -8.31
CA ILE A 160 -2.59 -0.09 -8.07
C ILE A 160 -2.83 -1.17 -9.13
N LYS A 161 -4.02 -1.21 -9.76
CA LYS A 161 -4.30 -2.16 -10.85
C LYS A 161 -3.49 -1.88 -12.10
N LYS A 162 -3.09 -0.63 -12.35
CA LYS A 162 -2.16 -0.29 -13.43
C LYS A 162 -0.76 -0.78 -13.10
N THR A 163 -0.33 -0.57 -11.86
CA THR A 163 0.95 -1.08 -11.34
C THR A 163 1.04 -2.61 -11.44
N GLU A 164 0.02 -3.34 -10.99
CA GLU A 164 -0.07 -4.81 -11.12
C GLU A 164 0.11 -5.28 -12.56
N ARG A 165 -0.57 -4.62 -13.51
CA ARG A 165 -0.47 -4.95 -14.95
C ARG A 165 0.91 -4.68 -15.50
N ARG A 166 1.54 -3.58 -15.10
CA ARG A 166 2.90 -3.21 -15.50
C ARG A 166 3.91 -4.26 -15.03
N ILE A 167 3.89 -4.59 -13.74
CA ILE A 167 4.74 -5.64 -13.16
C ILE A 167 4.52 -6.98 -13.86
N SER A 168 3.26 -7.36 -14.08
CA SER A 168 2.93 -8.62 -14.78
C SER A 168 3.44 -8.64 -16.23
N SER A 169 3.41 -7.50 -16.93
CA SER A 169 3.93 -7.41 -18.30
C SER A 169 5.46 -7.44 -18.34
N GLN A 170 6.13 -6.75 -17.41
CA GLN A 170 7.59 -6.74 -17.30
C GLN A 170 8.13 -8.14 -16.98
N GLY A 171 7.48 -8.88 -16.07
CA GLY A 171 7.84 -10.27 -15.77
C GLY A 171 7.79 -11.17 -17.01
N LYS A 172 6.72 -11.05 -17.82
CA LYS A 172 6.58 -11.80 -19.08
C LYS A 172 7.59 -11.42 -20.15
N GLU A 173 8.00 -10.15 -20.22
CA GLU A 173 9.05 -9.71 -21.15
C GLU A 173 10.43 -10.21 -20.72
N LEU A 174 10.72 -10.20 -19.42
CA LEU A 174 11.94 -10.79 -18.87
C LEU A 174 12.03 -12.28 -19.18
N GLU A 175 10.96 -13.05 -18.92
CA GLU A 175 10.91 -14.49 -19.25
C GLU A 175 11.16 -14.79 -20.73
N LYS A 176 10.70 -13.92 -21.63
CA LYS A 176 10.90 -14.06 -23.09
C LYS A 176 12.30 -13.66 -23.55
N THR A 177 12.96 -12.76 -22.84
CA THR A 177 14.28 -12.22 -23.22
C THR A 177 15.44 -12.94 -22.52
N THR A 178 15.19 -13.58 -21.37
CA THR A 178 16.15 -14.48 -20.73
C THR A 178 16.09 -15.85 -21.40
N GLY A 179 17.18 -16.26 -22.07
CA GLY A 179 17.30 -17.61 -22.60
C GLY A 179 17.04 -18.66 -21.52
N HIS A 180 16.25 -19.69 -21.83
CA HIS A 180 15.97 -20.77 -20.90
C HIS A 180 17.30 -21.41 -20.45
N LEU A 181 17.46 -21.58 -19.13
CA LEU A 181 18.56 -22.40 -18.61
C LEU A 181 18.41 -23.81 -19.21
N PRO A 182 19.48 -24.40 -19.76
CA PRO A 182 19.42 -25.75 -20.29
C PRO A 182 18.90 -26.69 -19.19
N PRO A 183 17.99 -27.62 -19.51
CA PRO A 183 17.45 -28.53 -18.50
C PRO A 183 18.59 -29.27 -17.83
N GLU A 184 18.54 -29.36 -16.49
CA GLU A 184 19.52 -30.14 -15.72
C GLU A 184 19.59 -31.56 -16.30
N LYS A 185 20.78 -31.93 -16.79
CA LYS A 185 21.04 -33.31 -17.20
C LYS A 185 20.91 -34.18 -15.96
N LYS A 186 19.84 -34.96 -15.88
CA LYS A 186 19.73 -36.04 -14.91
C LYS A 186 20.95 -36.96 -15.08
N SER A 187 21.83 -36.97 -14.08
CA SER A 187 22.90 -37.97 -13.94
C SER A 187 22.34 -39.28 -13.38
#